data_AF-A0A5E7AH24-F1
#
_entry.id   AF-A0A5E7AH24-F1
#
_cell.length_a   1.000
_cell.length_b   1.000
_cell.length_c   1.000
_cell.angle_alpha   90.00
_cell.angle_beta   90.00
_cell.angle_gamma   90.00
#
_symmetry.space_group_name_H-M   'P 1'
#
loop_
_entity.id
_entity.type
_entity.pdbx_description
1 polymer ?
#
loop_
_entity_poly.entity_id
_entity_poly.type
_entity_poly.pdbx_seq_one_letter_code
_entity_poly.pdbx_strand_id
1 'polypeptide(L)'
;MQILTEPKNALTKQYAKLFEMEGVDLEFRADALKSVAKRALERKTGARGLRSILEGVLLDTMYEIPSQSEVSKVVIDESVIEGKSKPLYIYENSEPAAKAAPDA
;
A
#
# COMPACT_ATOMS: atom_id res chain seq x y z
N MET A 1 4.57 3.31 -14.93
CA MET A 1 3.39 2.76 -14.22
C MET A 1 3.00 1.36 -14.70
N GLN A 2 3.00 1.07 -16.00
CA GLN A 2 2.57 -0.24 -16.54
C GLN A 2 3.25 -1.43 -15.85
N ILE A 3 4.58 -1.39 -15.65
CA ILE A 3 5.33 -2.48 -14.98
C ILE A 3 4.80 -2.82 -13.57
N LEU A 4 4.27 -1.83 -12.84
CA LEU A 4 3.76 -2.05 -11.49
C LEU A 4 2.38 -2.70 -11.47
N THR A 5 1.60 -2.69 -12.56
CA THR A 5 0.17 -3.00 -12.52
C THR A 5 -0.33 -3.90 -13.66
N GLU A 6 0.16 -3.73 -14.89
CA GLU A 6 -0.34 -4.45 -16.06
C GLU A 6 0.14 -5.90 -16.15
N PRO A 7 1.44 -6.22 -16.01
CA PRO A 7 1.92 -7.59 -16.15
C PRO A 7 1.17 -8.57 -15.23
N LYS A 8 1.02 -9.82 -15.68
CA LYS A 8 0.46 -10.89 -14.83
C LYS A 8 1.23 -11.01 -13.51
N ASN A 9 2.55 -10.86 -13.57
CA ASN A 9 3.46 -10.94 -12.43
C ASN A 9 3.88 -9.55 -11.92
N ALA A 10 3.01 -8.54 -12.05
CA ALA A 10 3.26 -7.20 -11.52
C ALA A 10 3.53 -7.22 -10.00
N LEU A 11 4.40 -6.33 -9.52
CA LEU A 11 4.79 -6.28 -8.10
C LEU A 11 3.59 -6.03 -7.18
N THR A 12 2.66 -5.14 -7.56
CA THR A 12 1.46 -4.88 -6.73
C THR A 12 0.60 -6.13 -6.60
N LYS A 13 0.47 -6.94 -7.65
CA LYS A 13 -0.28 -8.21 -7.62
C LYS A 13 0.43 -9.26 -6.75
N GLN A 14 1.76 -9.32 -6.80
CA GLN A 14 2.54 -10.21 -5.94
C GLN A 14 2.31 -9.88 -4.46
N TYR A 15 2.40 -8.60 -4.10
CA TYR A 15 2.17 -8.16 -2.71
C TYR A 15 0.71 -8.28 -2.29
N ALA A 16 -0.24 -7.97 -3.18
CA ALA A 16 -1.65 -8.19 -2.90
C ALA A 16 -1.93 -9.67 -2.59
N LYS A 17 -1.34 -10.59 -3.36
CA LYS A 17 -1.50 -12.03 -3.08
C LYS A 17 -0.88 -12.46 -1.75
N LEU A 18 0.25 -11.86 -1.38
CA LEU A 18 0.89 -12.13 -0.09
C LEU A 18 0.02 -11.67 1.09
N PHE A 19 -0.59 -10.50 0.99
CA PHE A 19 -1.52 -10.01 2.02
C PHE A 19 -2.82 -10.82 2.05
N GLU A 20 -3.31 -11.25 0.88
CA GLU A 20 -4.50 -12.11 0.78
C GLU A 20 -4.30 -13.46 1.51
N MET A 21 -3.07 -13.98 1.57
CA MET A 21 -2.75 -15.19 2.34
C MET A 21 -2.92 -15.00 3.85
N GLU A 22 -2.80 -13.76 4.33
CA GLU A 22 -3.05 -13.38 5.73
C GLU A 22 -4.50 -12.91 5.94
N GLY A 23 -5.37 -13.00 4.91
CA GLY A 23 -6.76 -12.56 4.97
C GLY A 23 -6.96 -11.04 4.86
N VAL A 24 -5.96 -10.30 4.35
CA VAL A 24 -5.98 -8.84 4.27
C VAL A 24 -5.93 -8.35 2.82
N ASP A 25 -6.76 -7.38 2.48
CA ASP A 25 -6.71 -6.70 1.18
C ASP A 25 -5.63 -5.62 1.16
N LEU A 26 -4.80 -5.57 0.11
CA LEU A 26 -3.82 -4.50 -0.10
C LEU A 26 -4.20 -3.63 -1.29
N GLU A 27 -4.41 -2.34 -1.05
CA GLU A 27 -4.69 -1.35 -2.09
C GLU A 27 -3.58 -0.30 -2.21
N PHE A 28 -3.12 -0.08 -3.44
CA PHE A 28 -2.28 1.05 -3.78
C PHE A 28 -3.10 2.11 -4.49
N ARG A 29 -3.16 3.31 -3.92
CA ARG A 29 -3.75 4.46 -4.61
C ARG A 29 -2.91 4.85 -5.81
N ALA A 30 -3.55 5.48 -6.80
CA ALA A 30 -2.89 5.87 -8.04
C ALA A 30 -1.73 6.86 -7.83
N ASP A 31 -1.81 7.71 -6.81
CA ASP A 31 -0.76 8.64 -6.39
C ASP A 31 0.46 7.92 -5.79
N ALA A 32 0.25 6.88 -4.98
CA ALA A 32 1.30 6.00 -4.48
C ALA A 32 2.12 5.39 -5.63
N LEU A 33 1.44 4.81 -6.63
CA LEU A 33 2.10 4.20 -7.78
C LEU A 33 2.92 5.20 -8.60
N LYS A 34 2.44 6.44 -8.72
CA LYS A 34 3.18 7.55 -9.36
C LYS A 34 4.42 7.91 -8.54
N SER A 35 4.27 8.04 -7.22
CA SER A 35 5.36 8.37 -6.31
C SER A 35 6.46 7.30 -6.31
N VAL A 36 6.10 6.01 -6.34
CA VAL A 36 7.06 4.90 -6.47
C VAL A 36 7.88 5.03 -7.75
N ALA A 37 7.22 5.30 -8.88
CA ALA A 37 7.88 5.46 -10.16
C ALA A 37 8.83 6.67 -10.17
N LYS A 38 8.41 7.79 -9.58
CA LYS A 38 9.23 9.00 -9.44
C LYS A 38 10.48 8.74 -8.60
N ARG A 39 10.33 8.14 -7.42
CA ARG A 39 11.47 7.80 -6.54
C ARG A 39 12.44 6.81 -7.18
N ALA A 40 11.95 5.83 -7.94
CA ALA A 40 12.82 4.89 -8.65
C ALA A 40 13.65 5.58 -9.75
N LEU A 41 13.06 6.59 -10.42
CA LEU A 41 13.76 7.41 -11.41
C LEU A 41 14.84 8.26 -10.74
N GLU A 42 14.51 8.94 -9.64
CA GLU A 42 15.44 9.76 -8.86
C GLU A 42 16.64 8.95 -8.35
N ARG A 43 16.39 7.72 -7.90
CA ARG A 43 17.44 6.80 -7.43
C ARG A 43 18.28 6.19 -8.56
N LYS A 44 17.95 6.44 -9.84
CA LYS A 44 18.63 5.88 -11.03
C LYS A 44 18.75 4.34 -11.01
N THR A 45 17.81 3.66 -10.36
CA THR A 45 17.82 2.20 -10.16
C THR A 45 16.90 1.44 -11.12
N GLY A 46 16.13 2.16 -11.94
CA GLY A 46 15.23 1.58 -12.94
C GLY A 46 14.21 0.61 -12.32
N ALA A 47 13.87 -0.46 -13.03
CA ALA A 47 12.86 -1.44 -12.59
C ALA A 47 13.23 -2.16 -11.28
N ARG A 48 14.52 -2.34 -10.98
CA ARG A 48 14.98 -2.94 -9.71
C ARG A 48 14.66 -2.04 -8.51
N GLY A 49 14.70 -0.72 -8.70
CA GLY A 49 14.34 0.26 -7.68
C GLY A 49 12.88 0.19 -7.25
N LEU A 50 11.98 -0.19 -8.15
CA LEU A 50 10.55 -0.30 -7.85
C LEU A 50 10.29 -1.33 -6.75
N ARG A 51 10.95 -2.50 -6.82
CA ARG A 51 10.82 -3.55 -5.82
C ARG A 51 11.36 -3.10 -4.47
N SER A 52 12.57 -2.54 -4.43
CA SER A 52 13.18 -2.14 -3.16
C SER A 52 12.42 -1.02 -2.46
N ILE A 53 11.80 -0.11 -3.21
CA ILE A 53 10.93 0.93 -2.63
C ILE A 53 9.68 0.32 -2.01
N LEU A 54 8.99 -0.57 -2.74
CA LEU A 54 7.78 -1.22 -2.22
C LEU A 54 8.09 -2.11 -1.02
N GLU A 55 9.16 -2.90 -1.08
CA GLU A 55 9.59 -3.77 0.01
C GLU A 55 9.89 -2.97 1.28
N GLY A 56 10.63 -1.85 1.15
CA GLY A 56 10.92 -0.99 2.30
C GLY A 56 9.68 -0.33 2.89
N VAL A 57 8.67 0.00 2.08
CA VAL A 57 7.42 0.59 2.56
C VAL A 57 6.55 -0.44 3.27
N LEU A 58 6.50 -1.67 2.75
CA LEU A 58 5.59 -2.71 3.25
C LEU A 58 6.19 -3.54 4.37
N LEU A 59 7.51 -3.48 4.60
CA LEU A 59 8.21 -4.35 5.56
C LEU A 59 7.59 -4.31 6.95
N ASP A 60 7.39 -3.12 7.49
CA ASP A 60 6.83 -2.93 8.83
C ASP A 60 5.40 -3.46 8.90
N THR A 61 4.57 -3.15 7.90
CA THR A 61 3.20 -3.67 7.82
C THR A 61 3.17 -5.19 7.72
N MET A 62 4.02 -5.81 6.91
CA MET A 62 4.09 -7.27 6.80
C MET A 62 4.46 -7.94 8.12
N TYR A 63 5.26 -7.27 8.96
CA TYR A 63 5.60 -7.76 10.28
C TYR A 63 4.44 -7.58 11.28
N GLU A 64 3.70 -6.48 11.19
CA GLU A 64 2.59 -6.18 12.08
C GLU A 64 1.33 -7.00 11.77
N ILE A 65 0.99 -7.22 10.50
CA ILE A 65 -0.27 -7.85 10.06
C ILE A 65 -0.54 -9.22 10.71
N PRO A 66 0.42 -10.16 10.80
CA PRO A 66 0.17 -11.46 11.44
C PRO A 66 -0.27 -11.36 12.91
N SER A 67 0.04 -10.23 13.57
CA SER A 67 -0.38 -9.96 14.96
C SER A 67 -1.68 -9.15 15.07
N GLN A 68 -2.21 -8.61 13.97
CA GLN A 68 -3.42 -7.79 13.95
C GLN A 68 -4.59 -8.55 13.33
N SER A 69 -5.31 -9.31 14.16
CA SER A 69 -6.40 -10.19 13.73
C SER A 69 -7.65 -9.50 13.17
N GLU A 70 -7.78 -8.18 13.33
CA GLU A 70 -8.98 -7.42 12.95
C GLU A 70 -8.78 -6.57 11.68
N VAL A 71 -7.56 -6.48 11.15
CA VAL A 71 -7.30 -5.70 9.93
C VAL A 71 -7.85 -6.47 8.74
N SER A 72 -8.74 -5.84 7.98
CA SER A 72 -9.28 -6.39 6.73
C SER A 72 -8.66 -5.76 5.49
N LYS A 73 -8.16 -4.53 5.59
CA LYS A 73 -7.56 -3.84 4.43
C LYS A 73 -6.47 -2.86 4.81
N VAL A 74 -5.42 -2.81 4.00
CA VAL A 74 -4.33 -1.83 4.05
C VAL A 74 -4.35 -0.97 2.81
N VAL A 75 -4.30 0.36 3.01
CA VAL A 75 -4.26 1.33 1.91
C VAL A 75 -2.94 2.10 1.95
N ILE A 76 -2.26 2.13 0.79
CA ILE A 76 -1.00 2.83 0.57
C ILE A 76 -1.25 4.04 -0.33
N ASP A 77 -0.90 5.24 0.15
CA ASP A 77 -0.96 6.49 -0.60
C ASP A 77 0.44 7.09 -0.85
N GLU A 78 0.51 8.22 -1.54
CA GLU A 78 1.77 8.92 -1.82
C GLU A 78 2.57 9.27 -0.56
N SER A 79 1.90 9.70 0.51
CA SER A 79 2.57 10.14 1.73
C SER A 79 3.29 8.99 2.45
N VAL A 80 2.73 7.78 2.37
CA VAL A 80 3.38 6.55 2.82
C VAL A 80 4.62 6.25 1.98
N ILE A 81 4.51 6.34 0.65
CA ILE A 81 5.65 6.12 -0.25
C ILE A 81 6.75 7.14 -0.01
N GLU A 82 6.43 8.37 0.37
CA GLU A 82 7.40 9.41 0.69
C GLU A 82 8.00 9.26 2.11
N GLY A 83 7.45 8.38 2.95
CA GLY A 83 7.85 8.19 4.35
C GLY A 83 7.37 9.29 5.28
N LYS A 84 6.29 9.99 4.91
CA LYS A 84 5.69 11.10 5.68
C LYS A 84 4.57 10.63 6.62
N SER A 85 3.99 9.46 6.35
CA SER A 85 2.88 8.89 7.11
C SER A 85 2.99 7.37 7.18
N LYS A 86 2.16 6.75 8.01
CA LYS A 86 1.99 5.29 8.08
C LYS A 86 0.85 4.83 7.16
N PRO A 87 0.87 3.57 6.69
CA PRO A 87 -0.26 2.95 6.00
C PRO A 87 -1.57 3.08 6.77
N LEU A 88 -2.68 3.22 6.04
CA LEU A 88 -4.01 3.22 6.62
C LEU A 88 -4.51 1.78 6.78
N TYR A 89 -4.82 1.39 8.01
CA TYR A 89 -5.43 0.09 8.32
C TYR A 89 -6.94 0.26 8.50
N ILE A 90 -7.70 -0.59 7.84
CA ILE A 90 -9.15 -0.68 7.92
C ILE A 90 -9.47 -1.99 8.63
N TYR A 91 -10.34 -1.92 9.64
CA TYR A 91 -10.67 -3.04 10.51
C TYR A 91 -12.09 -3.55 10.24
N GLU A 92 -12.26 -4.87 10.15
CA GLU A 92 -13.58 -5.49 10.09
C GLU A 92 -14.31 -5.24 11.42
N ASN A 93 -15.49 -4.60 11.36
CA ASN A 93 -16.32 -4.06 12.45
C ASN A 93 -16.16 -2.56 12.80
N SER A 94 -15.41 -1.79 12.02
CA SER A 94 -15.56 -0.34 12.05
C SER A 94 -16.78 0.07 11.22
N GLU A 95 -17.94 0.10 11.87
CA GLU A 95 -19.12 0.82 11.38
C GLU A 95 -18.62 2.19 10.87
N PRO A 96 -18.88 2.58 9.61
CA PRO A 96 -18.37 3.83 9.11
C PRO A 96 -18.90 4.92 10.03
N ALA A 97 -18.00 5.71 10.62
CA ALA A 97 -18.35 6.93 11.33
C ALA A 97 -18.91 7.94 10.30
N ALA A 98 -20.11 7.65 9.80
CA ALA A 98 -21.00 8.62 9.22
C ALA A 98 -21.50 9.48 10.37
N LYS A 99 -20.81 10.61 10.63
CA LYS A 99 -21.37 11.91 11.02
C LYS A 99 -20.29 12.87 11.54
N ALA A 100 -19.92 13.82 10.69
CA ALA A 100 -19.71 15.25 10.98
C ALA A 100 -19.31 15.91 9.65
N ALA A 101 -20.10 16.76 8.99
CA ALA A 101 -20.97 17.79 9.51
C ALA A 101 -22.21 18.02 8.62
N PRO A 102 -23.37 18.35 9.21
CA PRO A 102 -24.27 19.35 8.67
C PRO A 102 -24.06 20.66 9.46
N ASP A 103 -23.34 21.62 8.89
CA ASP A 103 -23.31 23.03 9.34
C ASP A 103 -22.87 23.82 8.09
N ALA A 104 -23.62 24.76 7.50
CA ALA A 104 -24.88 25.41 7.81
C ALA A 104 -25.53 25.86 6.49
#